data_AF-A0A7S2MNQ0-F1
#
_entry.id   AF-A0A7S2MNQ0-F1
#
_cell.length_a   1.000
_cell.length_b   1.000
_cell.length_c   1.000
_cell.angle_alpha   90.00
_cell.angle_beta   90.00
_cell.angle_gamma   90.00
#
_symmetry.space_group_name_H-M   'P 1'
#
loop_
_entity.id
_entity.type
_entity.pdbx_description
1 polymer ?
#
loop_
_entity_poly.entity_id
_entity_poly.type
_entity_poly.pdbx_seq_one_letter_code
_entity_poly.pdbx_strand_id
1 'polypeptide(L)'
;MCDATVSLDDFLHFDLCGKYVLSFLTAKDALSYATTSKTNKAASCLGILDPISLPPEQTSPGSMKDSTVHWDMRSNYHHGDRPVLYREIHIPMVNRTHSVQLSCTWKDQGWGYRKGRLYVLCAENCLEGTPKVFCAKDIVCHTTNDAEHDWRPLRLEFQPEEGKRYFIWFKVGGGGGHELFVKDLKQQDLIYDNFGGYLVRQHRSLLSKGALDENPLVSLLLKSIAKYAQQSFAEDGTSMDESIFGTLESLGLSPSNKDAMDALLLLASSMHSAMSKKPHQGSFDNHEYAGSDDSDY
;
A
#
# COMPACT_ATOMS: atom_id res chain seq x y z
N MET A 1 -17.73 -47.70 -12.77
CA MET A 1 -17.77 -46.23 -12.71
C MET A 1 -18.13 -45.89 -11.28
N CYS A 2 -17.20 -45.29 -10.53
CA CYS A 2 -17.46 -44.86 -9.16
C CYS A 2 -17.85 -43.38 -9.25
N ASP A 3 -19.10 -43.06 -8.92
CA ASP A 3 -19.57 -41.68 -8.82
C ASP A 3 -18.94 -41.05 -7.58
N ALA A 4 -17.83 -40.33 -7.78
CA ALA A 4 -17.26 -39.49 -6.74
C ALA A 4 -18.12 -38.22 -6.66
N THR A 5 -19.00 -38.16 -5.66
CA THR A 5 -19.68 -36.91 -5.27
C THR A 5 -18.64 -36.02 -4.59
N VAL A 6 -18.09 -35.06 -5.33
CA VAL A 6 -17.27 -33.99 -4.76
C VAL A 6 -18.22 -33.07 -3.99
N SER A 7 -18.06 -32.99 -2.66
CA SER A 7 -18.87 -32.10 -1.84
C SER A 7 -18.40 -30.65 -2.04
N LEU A 8 -19.27 -29.67 -1.76
CA LEU A 8 -18.89 -28.26 -1.76
C LEU A 8 -17.74 -28.00 -0.76
N ASP A 9 -17.63 -28.79 0.30
CA ASP A 9 -16.54 -28.72 1.28
C ASP A 9 -15.21 -29.21 0.69
N ASP A 10 -15.22 -30.20 -0.20
CA ASP A 10 -14.02 -30.62 -0.94
C ASP A 10 -13.56 -29.54 -1.93
N PHE A 11 -14.49 -28.72 -2.45
CA PHE A 11 -14.19 -27.57 -3.30
C PHE A 11 -13.61 -26.40 -2.49
N LEU A 12 -14.09 -26.18 -1.26
CA LEU A 12 -13.60 -25.13 -0.35
C LEU A 12 -12.25 -25.45 0.29
N HIS A 13 -11.82 -26.72 0.28
CA HIS A 13 -10.48 -27.12 0.68
C HIS A 13 -9.39 -26.73 -0.32
N PHE A 14 -9.75 -26.34 -1.54
CA PHE A 14 -8.81 -25.71 -2.46
C PHE A 14 -8.69 -24.21 -2.15
N ASP A 15 -7.53 -23.81 -1.62
CA ASP A 15 -7.09 -22.40 -1.40
C ASP A 15 -7.43 -21.43 -2.55
N LEU A 16 -7.56 -21.96 -3.77
CA LEU A 16 -7.93 -21.23 -4.98
C LEU A 16 -9.39 -20.72 -4.97
N CYS A 17 -10.34 -21.50 -4.44
CA CYS A 17 -11.76 -21.11 -4.44
C CYS A 17 -12.04 -19.97 -3.45
N GLY A 18 -11.40 -19.99 -2.28
CA GLY A 18 -11.50 -18.90 -1.31
C GLY A 18 -11.01 -17.58 -1.92
N LYS A 19 -9.81 -17.57 -2.51
CA LYS A 19 -9.25 -16.39 -3.20
C LYS A 19 -10.13 -15.91 -4.34
N TYR A 20 -10.67 -16.83 -5.14
CA TYR A 20 -11.56 -16.48 -6.24
C TYR A 20 -12.82 -15.78 -5.75
N VAL A 21 -13.51 -16.33 -4.74
CA VAL A 21 -14.71 -15.69 -4.15
C VAL A 21 -14.38 -14.33 -3.57
N LEU A 22 -13.30 -14.24 -2.78
CA LEU A 22 -12.86 -12.99 -2.16
C LEU A 22 -12.54 -11.92 -3.19
N SER A 23 -11.99 -12.27 -4.36
CA SER A 23 -11.66 -11.31 -5.41
C SER A 23 -12.86 -10.53 -5.98
N PHE A 24 -14.09 -11.00 -5.75
CA PHE A 24 -15.33 -10.30 -6.14
C PHE A 24 -15.93 -9.44 -5.02
N LEU A 25 -15.36 -9.48 -3.81
CA LEU A 25 -15.88 -8.77 -2.65
C LEU A 25 -15.15 -7.43 -2.47
N THR A 26 -15.86 -6.44 -1.94
CA THR A 26 -15.22 -5.22 -1.41
C THR A 26 -14.35 -5.58 -0.20
N ALA A 27 -13.39 -4.75 0.22
CA ALA A 27 -12.59 -5.08 1.41
C ALA A 27 -13.46 -5.25 2.65
N LYS A 28 -14.50 -4.43 2.78
CA LYS A 28 -15.48 -4.52 3.87
C LYS A 28 -16.21 -5.88 3.84
N ASP A 29 -16.68 -6.30 2.68
CA ASP A 29 -17.42 -7.55 2.54
C ASP A 29 -16.50 -8.76 2.69
N ALA A 30 -15.27 -8.68 2.18
CA ALA A 30 -14.23 -9.69 2.35
C ALA A 30 -13.86 -9.88 3.83
N LEU A 31 -13.69 -8.80 4.58
CA LEU A 31 -13.47 -8.84 6.03
C LEU A 31 -14.69 -9.36 6.79
N SER A 32 -15.89 -8.92 6.43
CA SER A 32 -17.15 -9.42 7.00
C SER A 32 -17.29 -10.93 6.77
N TYR A 33 -16.99 -11.39 5.56
CA TYR A 33 -16.97 -12.80 5.20
C TYR A 33 -15.94 -13.59 6.03
N ALA A 34 -14.71 -13.08 6.15
CA ALA A 34 -13.64 -13.70 6.93
C ALA A 34 -13.97 -13.81 8.43
N THR A 35 -14.67 -12.82 8.99
CA THR A 35 -15.04 -12.81 10.42
C THR A 35 -16.26 -13.66 10.74
N THR A 36 -17.24 -13.75 9.82
CA THR A 36 -18.50 -14.47 10.05
C THR A 36 -18.37 -15.97 9.82
N SER A 37 -17.49 -16.40 8.91
CA SER A 37 -17.30 -17.83 8.64
C SER A 37 -16.36 -18.48 9.65
N LYS A 38 -16.94 -19.00 10.75
CA LYS A 38 -16.19 -19.77 11.76
C LYS A 38 -15.56 -21.04 11.20
N THR A 39 -16.20 -21.67 10.23
CA THR A 39 -15.72 -22.88 9.54
C THR A 39 -14.69 -22.55 8.45
N ASN A 40 -14.77 -21.36 7.83
CA ASN A 40 -13.81 -20.94 6.80
C ASN A 40 -12.71 -20.00 7.31
N LYS A 41 -12.43 -19.91 8.62
CA LYS A 41 -11.23 -19.18 9.08
C LYS A 41 -9.97 -19.68 8.37
N ALA A 42 -9.91 -20.99 8.16
CA ALA A 42 -8.98 -21.70 7.31
C ALA A 42 -8.91 -21.18 5.87
N ALA A 43 -10.06 -20.97 5.22
CA ALA A 43 -10.14 -20.62 3.80
C ALA A 43 -10.12 -19.10 3.56
N SER A 44 -10.33 -18.28 4.60
CA SER A 44 -10.37 -16.84 4.43
C SER A 44 -8.98 -16.25 4.23
N CYS A 45 -7.90 -16.85 4.76
CA CYS A 45 -6.49 -16.47 4.52
C CYS A 45 -6.28 -14.95 4.36
N LEU A 46 -7.06 -14.12 5.05
CA LEU A 46 -7.08 -12.68 4.88
C LEU A 46 -6.37 -12.07 6.08
N GLY A 47 -5.34 -11.29 5.78
CA GLY A 47 -4.53 -10.60 6.74
C GLY A 47 -4.64 -9.10 6.56
N ILE A 48 -4.72 -8.35 7.65
CA ILE A 48 -4.61 -6.90 7.62
C ILE A 48 -3.20 -6.53 8.06
N LEU A 49 -2.43 -5.89 7.19
CA LEU A 49 -1.14 -5.32 7.58
C LEU A 49 -1.37 -4.09 8.47
N ASP A 50 -0.47 -3.90 9.43
CA ASP A 50 -0.54 -2.72 10.31
C ASP A 50 -0.34 -1.44 9.48
N PRO A 51 -1.11 -0.36 9.71
CA PRO A 51 -1.03 0.83 8.87
C PRO A 51 0.35 1.48 8.87
N ILE A 52 0.85 1.79 7.69
CA ILE A 52 2.11 2.52 7.49
C ILE A 52 1.78 4.00 7.29
N SER A 53 2.41 4.87 8.08
CA SER A 53 2.27 6.31 7.89
C SER A 53 3.05 6.74 6.65
N LEU A 54 2.40 7.45 5.74
CA LEU A 54 3.03 7.99 4.55
C LEU A 54 3.64 9.34 4.92
N PRO A 55 4.98 9.45 5.04
CA PRO A 55 5.62 10.68 5.49
C PRO A 55 5.39 11.82 4.50
N PRO A 56 5.45 13.09 4.96
CA PRO A 56 5.49 14.21 4.06
C PRO A 56 6.58 14.08 3.03
N GLU A 57 6.19 14.19 1.75
CA GLU A 57 7.17 14.56 0.75
C GLU A 57 7.79 15.88 1.21
N GLN A 58 9.12 15.94 1.28
CA GLN A 58 9.84 17.07 1.85
C GLN A 58 9.61 18.32 0.98
N THR A 59 8.49 19.00 1.18
CA THR A 59 8.15 20.23 0.50
C THR A 59 8.89 21.37 1.17
N SER A 60 10.11 21.61 0.69
CA SER A 60 10.97 22.75 1.03
C SER A 60 11.39 22.88 2.51
N PRO A 61 12.69 23.08 2.79
CA PRO A 61 13.19 23.22 4.16
C PRO A 61 12.73 24.58 4.74
N GLY A 62 11.60 24.61 5.48
CA GLY A 62 11.15 25.90 6.03
C GLY A 62 10.03 25.92 7.09
N SER A 63 9.19 24.89 7.25
CA SER A 63 8.03 25.00 8.15
C SER A 63 7.62 23.69 8.85
N MET A 64 8.48 23.19 9.74
CA MET A 64 8.06 22.23 10.79
C MET A 64 8.01 22.96 12.14
N LYS A 65 6.84 23.44 12.55
CA LYS A 65 6.64 23.97 13.91
C LYS A 65 5.59 23.23 14.75
N ASP A 66 4.96 22.19 14.23
CA ASP A 66 4.08 21.32 15.02
C ASP A 66 4.28 19.85 14.65
N SER A 67 4.18 18.96 15.63
CA SER A 67 4.26 17.50 15.47
C SER A 67 3.14 16.91 14.62
N THR A 68 2.11 17.71 14.31
CA THR A 68 1.23 17.44 13.17
C THR A 68 1.92 17.89 11.90
N VAL A 69 2.34 16.92 11.09
CA VAL A 69 2.71 17.19 9.70
C VAL A 69 1.52 17.84 9.02
N HIS A 70 1.61 19.15 8.82
CA HIS A 70 0.66 19.93 8.05
C HIS A 70 1.09 19.90 6.60
N TRP A 71 0.19 19.40 5.77
CA TRP A 71 0.38 19.35 4.33
C TRP A 71 -0.17 20.65 3.81
N ASP A 72 0.69 21.65 3.61
CA ASP A 72 0.29 22.89 2.98
C ASP A 72 0.40 22.72 1.47
N MET A 73 -0.66 22.16 0.87
CA MET A 73 -0.74 21.97 -0.56
C MET A 73 -1.29 23.25 -1.19
N ARG A 74 -0.40 24.20 -1.52
CA ARG A 74 -0.76 25.42 -2.26
C ARG A 74 -0.62 25.18 -3.75
N SER A 75 -1.68 25.48 -4.50
CA SER A 75 -1.56 25.66 -5.94
C SER A 75 -1.02 27.07 -6.21
N ASN A 76 0.10 27.18 -6.93
CA ASN A 76 0.49 28.48 -7.49
C ASN A 76 -0.60 28.94 -8.46
N TYR A 77 -0.75 30.26 -8.63
CA TYR A 77 -1.76 30.85 -9.52
C TYR A 77 -1.73 30.25 -10.95
N HIS A 78 -0.58 29.76 -11.39
CA HIS A 78 -0.36 29.12 -12.69
C HIS A 78 -0.78 27.64 -12.78
N HIS A 79 -0.89 26.91 -11.65
CA HIS A 79 -1.30 25.50 -11.66
C HIS A 79 -2.81 25.32 -11.53
N GLY A 80 -3.53 26.34 -11.04
CA GLY A 80 -5.00 26.43 -11.15
C GLY A 80 -5.76 25.24 -10.56
N ASP A 81 -6.98 25.00 -11.09
CA ASP A 81 -7.88 23.87 -10.78
C ASP A 81 -7.37 22.51 -11.31
N ARG A 82 -6.06 22.36 -11.58
CA ARG A 82 -5.48 21.13 -12.14
C ARG A 82 -4.99 20.20 -11.02
N PRO A 83 -5.19 18.89 -11.15
CA PRO A 83 -4.60 17.93 -10.22
C PRO A 83 -3.07 17.92 -10.32
N VAL A 84 -2.41 17.77 -9.17
CA VAL A 84 -0.96 17.72 -9.00
C VAL A 84 -0.58 16.37 -8.38
N LEU A 85 0.51 15.78 -8.87
CA LEU A 85 1.06 14.54 -8.33
C LEU A 85 1.57 14.84 -6.93
N TYR A 86 1.16 14.02 -5.97
CA TYR A 86 1.69 14.10 -4.62
C TYR A 86 2.70 12.99 -4.35
N ARG A 87 2.34 11.71 -4.51
CA ARG A 87 3.33 10.62 -4.31
C ARG A 87 2.95 9.33 -4.98
N GLU A 88 3.94 8.45 -5.13
CA GLU A 88 3.70 7.03 -5.37
C GLU A 88 3.26 6.30 -4.09
N ILE A 89 2.35 5.34 -4.26
CA ILE A 89 1.90 4.39 -3.25
C ILE A 89 2.70 3.09 -3.46
N HIS A 90 3.48 2.70 -2.47
CA HIS A 90 4.22 1.45 -2.51
C HIS A 90 3.36 0.33 -1.93
N ILE A 91 2.93 -0.59 -2.79
CA ILE A 91 2.09 -1.72 -2.38
C ILE A 91 2.99 -2.95 -2.29
N PRO A 92 3.35 -3.40 -1.07
CA PRO A 92 4.15 -4.59 -0.92
C PRO A 92 3.36 -5.83 -1.38
N MET A 93 4.03 -6.77 -2.06
CA MET A 93 3.45 -8.06 -2.45
C MET A 93 2.12 -7.87 -3.20
N VAL A 94 2.13 -7.05 -4.26
CA VAL A 94 0.91 -6.64 -4.97
C VAL A 94 0.04 -7.84 -5.41
N ASN A 95 0.68 -8.95 -5.81
CA ASN A 95 0.02 -10.21 -6.20
C ASN A 95 -0.66 -10.96 -5.04
N ARG A 96 -0.41 -10.54 -3.81
CA ARG A 96 -1.06 -11.01 -2.58
C ARG A 96 -1.94 -9.93 -1.97
N THR A 97 -2.06 -8.74 -2.56
CA THR A 97 -2.88 -7.68 -2.00
C THR A 97 -4.30 -7.79 -2.56
N HIS A 98 -5.28 -7.96 -1.69
CA HIS A 98 -6.70 -7.90 -2.03
C HIS A 98 -7.12 -6.46 -2.29
N SER A 99 -6.81 -5.56 -1.35
CA SER A 99 -7.15 -4.14 -1.47
C SER A 99 -6.21 -3.27 -0.65
N VAL A 100 -6.11 -2.02 -1.07
CA VAL A 100 -5.38 -0.97 -0.37
C VAL A 100 -6.36 0.08 0.11
N GLN A 101 -6.24 0.42 1.39
CA GLN A 101 -7.00 1.47 2.03
C GLN A 101 -6.07 2.63 2.38
N LEU A 102 -6.40 3.81 1.88
CA LEU A 102 -5.81 5.06 2.35
C LEU A 102 -6.76 5.71 3.35
N SER A 103 -6.21 6.19 4.47
CA SER A 103 -6.97 6.94 5.47
C SER A 103 -6.22 8.18 5.90
N CYS A 104 -6.94 9.27 6.13
CA CYS A 104 -6.39 10.51 6.64
C CYS A 104 -7.49 11.35 7.29
N THR A 105 -7.11 12.48 7.90
CA THR A 105 -8.03 13.58 8.11
C THR A 105 -7.68 14.71 7.14
N TRP A 106 -8.67 15.42 6.64
CA TRP A 106 -8.47 16.45 5.62
C TRP A 106 -9.46 17.60 5.77
N LYS A 107 -9.09 18.78 5.28
CA LYS A 107 -9.95 19.97 5.17
C LYS A 107 -9.45 20.94 4.11
N ASP A 108 -10.34 21.83 3.68
CA ASP A 108 -10.06 22.98 2.81
C ASP A 108 -9.67 24.22 3.65
N GLN A 109 -9.33 25.35 2.99
CA GLN A 109 -8.77 26.58 3.58
C GLN A 109 -9.65 27.35 4.59
N GLY A 110 -10.81 26.82 4.95
CA GLY A 110 -11.70 27.39 5.98
C GLY A 110 -12.68 28.48 5.52
N TRP A 111 -12.56 29.01 4.30
CA TRP A 111 -13.45 30.05 3.75
C TRP A 111 -13.60 29.91 2.22
N GLY A 112 -14.62 30.56 1.64
CA GLY A 112 -14.84 30.59 0.20
C GLY A 112 -15.41 29.31 -0.39
N TYR A 113 -15.08 29.02 -1.66
CA TYR A 113 -15.51 27.79 -2.33
C TYR A 113 -14.60 26.62 -1.98
N ARG A 114 -15.21 25.47 -1.64
CA ARG A 114 -14.50 24.20 -1.44
C ARG A 114 -14.12 23.60 -2.78
N LYS A 115 -12.86 23.23 -2.94
CA LYS A 115 -12.31 22.68 -4.19
C LYS A 115 -11.27 21.58 -3.96
N GLY A 116 -10.90 21.31 -2.71
CA GLY A 116 -9.95 20.27 -2.35
C GLY A 116 -10.45 18.87 -2.72
N ARG A 117 -9.69 18.12 -3.54
CA ARG A 117 -9.97 16.69 -3.86
C ARG A 117 -8.71 15.85 -3.83
N LEU A 118 -8.87 14.56 -3.51
CA LEU A 118 -7.81 13.55 -3.66
C LEU A 118 -8.21 12.49 -4.68
N TYR A 119 -7.22 12.00 -5.41
CA TYR A 119 -7.35 10.96 -6.42
C TYR A 119 -6.26 9.91 -6.23
N VAL A 120 -6.57 8.67 -6.57
CA VAL A 120 -5.61 7.59 -6.75
C VAL A 120 -5.65 7.19 -8.21
N LEU A 121 -4.51 7.30 -8.89
CA LEU A 121 -4.39 6.94 -10.30
C LEU A 121 -3.53 5.69 -10.46
N CYS A 122 -4.03 4.71 -11.21
CA CYS A 122 -3.25 3.59 -11.74
C CYS A 122 -2.43 4.07 -12.94
N ALA A 123 -1.20 3.58 -13.12
CA ALA A 123 -0.44 3.83 -14.33
C ALA A 123 0.06 2.52 -14.89
N GLU A 124 -0.17 2.33 -16.18
CA GLU A 124 0.47 1.27 -16.94
C GLU A 124 1.81 1.77 -17.46
N ASN A 125 2.86 0.94 -17.40
CA ASN A 125 4.10 1.15 -18.14
C ASN A 125 4.70 2.56 -18.04
N CYS A 126 4.61 3.22 -16.88
CA CYS A 126 5.39 4.43 -16.65
C CYS A 126 6.86 4.05 -16.71
N LEU A 127 7.48 4.28 -17.88
CA LEU A 127 8.92 4.19 -18.06
C LEU A 127 9.58 4.98 -16.94
N GLU A 128 10.55 4.37 -16.28
CA GLU A 128 11.36 5.07 -15.28
C GLU A 128 11.90 6.36 -15.91
N GLY A 129 11.56 7.51 -15.33
CA GLY A 129 11.99 8.79 -15.89
C GLY A 129 10.86 9.76 -16.18
N THR A 130 9.69 9.32 -16.66
CA THR A 130 8.71 10.27 -17.21
C THR A 130 7.76 10.84 -16.15
N PRO A 131 7.59 12.18 -16.08
CA PRO A 131 6.58 12.77 -15.21
C PRO A 131 5.21 12.28 -15.65
N LYS A 132 4.46 11.70 -14.72
CA LYS A 132 3.12 11.18 -14.99
C LYS A 132 2.19 12.36 -15.28
N VAL A 133 1.48 12.30 -16.39
CA VAL A 133 0.41 13.25 -16.72
C VAL A 133 -0.89 12.76 -16.09
N PHE A 134 -1.66 13.68 -15.51
CA PHE A 134 -2.99 13.34 -14.99
C PHE A 134 -3.92 12.92 -16.14
N CYS A 135 -4.51 11.73 -16.06
CA CYS A 135 -5.51 11.27 -17.01
C CYS A 135 -6.74 10.74 -16.25
N ALA A 136 -7.94 11.25 -16.59
CA ALA A 136 -9.15 10.88 -15.88
C ALA A 136 -9.50 9.38 -15.99
N LYS A 137 -9.15 8.73 -17.10
CA LYS A 137 -9.36 7.29 -17.31
C LYS A 137 -8.51 6.41 -16.39
N ASP A 138 -7.46 6.96 -15.81
CA ASP A 138 -6.51 6.26 -14.94
C ASP A 138 -6.93 6.30 -13.47
N ILE A 139 -8.00 7.04 -13.12
CA ILE A 139 -8.49 7.17 -11.75
C ILE A 139 -9.11 5.84 -11.31
N VAL A 140 -8.53 5.22 -10.29
CA VAL A 140 -9.08 4.00 -9.66
C VAL A 140 -9.90 4.30 -8.41
N CYS A 141 -9.65 5.44 -7.76
CA CYS A 141 -10.41 5.90 -6.60
C CYS A 141 -10.28 7.41 -6.45
N HIS A 142 -11.31 8.09 -5.96
CA HIS A 142 -11.27 9.53 -5.68
C HIS A 142 -12.29 9.94 -4.63
N THR A 143 -12.10 11.13 -4.07
CA THR A 143 -13.07 11.75 -3.15
C THR A 143 -14.34 12.13 -3.91
N THR A 144 -15.50 11.70 -3.41
CA THR A 144 -16.80 12.01 -4.03
C THR A 144 -17.21 13.48 -3.87
N ASN A 145 -16.83 14.09 -2.74
CA ASN A 145 -17.11 15.48 -2.42
C ASN A 145 -15.81 16.28 -2.26
N ASP A 146 -15.92 17.60 -2.37
CA ASP A 146 -14.83 18.51 -2.01
C ASP A 146 -14.58 18.50 -0.49
N ALA A 147 -13.34 18.75 -0.09
CA ALA A 147 -12.93 18.85 1.30
C ALA A 147 -13.78 19.88 2.06
N GLU A 148 -14.24 19.55 3.26
CA GLU A 148 -14.96 20.51 4.12
C GLU A 148 -14.01 21.55 4.70
N HIS A 149 -14.53 22.71 5.13
CA HIS A 149 -13.74 23.70 5.86
C HIS A 149 -13.27 23.20 7.24
N ASP A 150 -14.01 22.24 7.80
CA ASP A 150 -13.67 21.55 9.03
C ASP A 150 -12.94 20.23 8.75
N TRP A 151 -12.09 19.81 9.69
CA TRP A 151 -11.42 18.52 9.62
C TRP A 151 -12.43 17.38 9.58
N ARG A 152 -12.37 16.58 8.53
CA ARG A 152 -13.15 15.34 8.38
C ARG A 152 -12.24 14.13 8.21
N PRO A 153 -12.65 12.94 8.65
CA PRO A 153 -11.98 11.72 8.25
C PRO A 153 -12.25 11.44 6.75
N LEU A 154 -11.24 10.95 6.06
CA LEU A 154 -11.34 10.44 4.70
C LEU A 154 -10.84 9.00 4.64
N ARG A 155 -11.53 8.19 3.83
CA ARG A 155 -11.12 6.85 3.47
C ARG A 155 -11.26 6.69 1.95
N LEU A 156 -10.19 6.28 1.30
CA LEU A 156 -10.16 5.86 -0.09
C LEU A 156 -9.75 4.39 -0.14
N GLU A 157 -10.32 3.63 -1.06
CA GLU A 157 -10.09 2.19 -1.19
C GLU A 157 -10.04 1.80 -2.66
N PHE A 158 -9.09 0.93 -3.02
CA PHE A 158 -8.97 0.39 -4.37
C PHE A 158 -8.33 -1.01 -4.34
N GLN A 159 -8.55 -1.78 -5.39
CA GLN A 159 -7.94 -3.10 -5.59
C GLN A 159 -6.73 -2.96 -6.52
N PRO A 160 -5.52 -3.35 -6.08
CA PRO A 160 -4.34 -3.23 -6.93
C PRO A 160 -4.22 -4.38 -7.91
N GLU A 161 -3.58 -4.10 -9.04
CA GLU A 161 -3.28 -5.04 -10.12
C GLU A 161 -1.78 -5.29 -10.22
N GLU A 162 -1.41 -6.49 -10.62
CA GLU A 162 -0.01 -6.88 -10.79
C GLU A 162 0.66 -6.09 -11.93
N GLY A 163 1.90 -5.63 -11.68
CA GLY A 163 2.68 -4.85 -12.64
C GLY A 163 2.25 -3.38 -12.78
N LYS A 164 1.20 -2.93 -12.10
CA LYS A 164 0.77 -1.53 -12.11
C LYS A 164 1.42 -0.72 -10.99
N ARG A 165 1.43 0.60 -11.16
CA ARG A 165 1.88 1.58 -10.16
C ARG A 165 0.75 2.51 -9.80
N TYR A 166 0.70 2.93 -8.54
CA TYR A 166 -0.39 3.74 -8.00
C TYR A 166 0.15 5.05 -7.44
N PHE A 167 -0.58 6.13 -7.69
CA PHE A 167 -0.14 7.48 -7.32
C PHE A 167 -1.27 8.25 -6.67
N ILE A 168 -0.96 8.94 -5.58
CA ILE A 168 -1.86 9.94 -4.98
C ILE A 168 -1.67 11.24 -5.72
N TRP A 169 -2.78 11.80 -6.17
CA TRP A 169 -2.89 13.13 -6.74
C TRP A 169 -3.85 13.94 -5.91
N PHE A 170 -3.69 15.26 -5.92
CA PHE A 170 -4.60 16.17 -5.26
C PHE A 170 -4.94 17.32 -6.18
N LYS A 171 -6.13 17.89 -6.00
CA LYS A 171 -6.56 19.12 -6.66
C LYS A 171 -6.88 20.15 -5.61
N VAL A 172 -6.42 21.37 -5.85
CA VAL A 172 -6.74 22.56 -5.06
C VAL A 172 -7.28 23.60 -6.03
N GLY A 173 -8.13 24.49 -5.54
CA GLY A 173 -8.73 25.52 -6.37
C GLY A 173 -7.71 26.48 -7.00
N GLY A 174 -7.94 26.88 -8.24
CA GLY A 174 -7.33 28.09 -8.79
C GLY A 174 -7.93 29.36 -8.18
N GLY A 175 -7.16 30.46 -8.15
CA GLY A 175 -7.64 31.78 -7.72
C GLY A 175 -6.92 32.45 -6.55
N GLY A 176 -5.78 31.91 -6.09
CA GLY A 176 -4.98 32.49 -4.99
C GLY A 176 -5.58 32.22 -3.61
N GLY A 177 -4.80 31.61 -2.73
CA GLY A 177 -5.20 31.34 -1.34
C GLY A 177 -6.03 30.07 -1.11
N HIS A 178 -6.16 29.21 -2.13
CA HIS A 178 -6.69 27.87 -1.91
C HIS A 178 -5.65 26.90 -1.37
N GLU A 179 -6.05 26.13 -0.36
CA GLU A 179 -5.17 25.24 0.39
C GLU A 179 -5.93 23.96 0.76
N LEU A 180 -5.33 22.81 0.45
CA LEU A 180 -5.81 21.52 0.96
C LEU A 180 -4.91 21.05 2.08
N PHE A 181 -5.49 20.86 3.26
CA PHE A 181 -4.81 20.31 4.40
C PHE A 181 -5.15 18.83 4.52
N VAL A 182 -4.13 17.98 4.58
CA VAL A 182 -4.23 16.56 4.94
C VAL A 182 -3.52 16.38 6.29
N LYS A 183 -3.81 15.32 7.04
CA LYS A 183 -3.14 14.90 8.29
C LYS A 183 -3.26 13.39 8.43
N ASP A 184 -2.26 12.78 9.06
CA ASP A 184 -2.26 11.36 9.41
C ASP A 184 -2.55 10.43 8.22
N LEU A 185 -1.96 10.73 7.06
CA LEU A 185 -2.11 9.90 5.87
C LEU A 185 -1.46 8.53 6.11
N LYS A 186 -2.28 7.48 6.11
CA LYS A 186 -1.88 6.10 6.37
C LYS A 186 -2.34 5.20 5.24
N GLN A 187 -1.48 4.26 4.87
CA GLN A 187 -1.79 3.15 3.99
C GLN A 187 -2.00 1.89 4.84
N GLN A 188 -3.04 1.13 4.53
CA GLN A 188 -3.31 -0.17 5.12
C GLN A 188 -3.66 -1.15 4.02
N ASP A 189 -2.94 -2.28 3.99
CA ASP A 189 -3.11 -3.30 2.96
C ASP A 189 -3.86 -4.51 3.53
N LEU A 190 -4.92 -4.91 2.84
CA LEU A 190 -5.59 -6.18 3.05
C LEU A 190 -4.96 -7.20 2.11
N ILE A 191 -4.38 -8.27 2.67
CA ILE A 191 -3.60 -9.26 1.91
C ILE A 191 -4.20 -10.67 2.03
N TYR A 192 -3.93 -11.50 1.03
CA TYR A 192 -4.05 -12.95 1.08
C TYR A 192 -2.82 -13.54 1.77
N ASP A 193 -2.93 -13.74 3.08
CA ASP A 193 -1.98 -14.44 3.92
C ASP A 193 -2.00 -15.96 3.66
N ASN A 194 -1.17 -16.71 4.38
CA ASN A 194 -1.25 -18.16 4.47
C ASN A 194 -2.11 -18.59 5.68
N PHE A 195 -2.43 -19.88 5.75
CA PHE A 195 -3.24 -20.46 6.82
C PHE A 195 -2.69 -20.16 8.23
N GLY A 196 -1.38 -19.97 8.35
CA GLY A 196 -0.73 -19.60 9.60
C GLY A 196 -0.76 -18.11 9.93
N GLY A 197 -1.21 -17.23 9.03
CA GLY A 197 -1.11 -15.78 9.22
C GLY A 197 0.35 -15.32 9.39
N TYR A 198 1.31 -16.01 8.77
CA TYR A 198 2.73 -15.74 8.97
C TYR A 198 3.14 -14.40 8.37
N LEU A 199 2.55 -13.95 7.25
CA LEU A 199 2.89 -12.64 6.67
C LEU A 199 2.50 -11.52 7.62
N VAL A 200 1.27 -11.50 8.13
CA VAL A 200 0.83 -10.48 9.10
C VAL A 200 1.67 -10.53 10.37
N ARG A 201 1.91 -11.72 10.92
CA ARG A 201 2.70 -11.87 12.16
C ARG A 201 4.11 -11.34 12.00
N GLN A 202 4.78 -11.67 10.90
CA GLN A 202 6.14 -11.20 10.65
C GLN A 202 6.20 -9.72 10.35
N HIS A 203 5.28 -9.21 9.53
CA HIS A 203 5.17 -7.78 9.28
C HIS A 203 5.02 -7.00 10.59
N ARG A 204 4.08 -7.40 11.46
CA ARG A 204 3.88 -6.79 12.77
C ARG A 204 5.13 -6.87 13.65
N SER A 205 5.79 -8.04 13.65
CA SER A 205 6.99 -8.24 14.45
C SER A 205 8.13 -7.32 13.99
N LEU A 206 8.40 -7.27 12.68
CA LEU A 206 9.39 -6.39 12.08
C LEU A 206 9.05 -4.91 12.33
N LEU A 207 7.78 -4.52 12.17
CA LEU A 207 7.32 -3.15 12.41
C LEU A 207 7.53 -2.74 13.87
N SER A 208 7.15 -3.60 14.82
CA SER A 208 7.29 -3.33 16.26
C SER A 208 8.74 -3.16 16.73
N LYS A 209 9.69 -3.65 15.93
CA LYS A 209 11.14 -3.56 16.18
C LYS A 209 11.82 -2.46 15.36
N GLY A 210 11.08 -1.69 14.54
CA GLY A 210 11.65 -0.70 13.63
C GLY A 210 12.47 -1.33 12.48
N ALA A 211 12.31 -2.62 12.22
CA ALA A 211 13.04 -3.32 11.16
C ALA A 211 12.46 -3.04 9.76
N LEU A 212 11.26 -2.44 9.69
CA LEU A 212 10.63 -1.98 8.44
C LEU A 212 10.98 -0.53 8.08
N ASP A 213 11.87 0.11 8.84
CA ASP A 213 12.38 1.45 8.49
C ASP A 213 13.03 1.41 7.09
N GLU A 214 13.12 2.57 6.42
CA GLU A 214 13.59 2.75 5.04
C GLU A 214 15.08 2.40 4.81
N ASN A 215 15.67 1.50 5.61
CA ASN A 215 17.03 1.03 5.47
C ASN A 215 17.12 -0.16 4.49
N PRO A 216 17.65 0.04 3.26
CA PRO A 216 17.75 -1.02 2.26
C PRO A 216 18.63 -2.19 2.71
N LEU A 217 19.59 -1.96 3.61
CA LEU A 217 20.48 -3.02 4.12
C LEU A 217 19.72 -4.02 4.98
N VAL A 218 18.73 -3.55 5.77
CA VAL A 218 17.92 -4.44 6.62
C VAL A 218 17.08 -5.36 5.74
N SER A 219 16.43 -4.83 4.69
CA SER A 219 15.67 -5.66 3.75
C SER A 219 16.53 -6.71 3.03
N LEU A 220 17.76 -6.34 2.64
CA LEU A 220 18.69 -7.24 1.98
C LEU A 220 19.20 -8.33 2.93
N LEU A 221 19.48 -7.97 4.19
CA LEU A 221 19.90 -8.91 5.22
C LEU A 221 18.78 -9.92 5.53
N LEU A 222 17.55 -9.45 5.79
CA LEU A 222 16.39 -10.31 6.03
C LEU A 222 16.16 -11.27 4.85
N LYS A 223 16.26 -10.76 3.61
CA LYS A 223 16.15 -11.58 2.40
C LYS A 223 17.23 -12.67 2.34
N SER A 224 18.46 -12.34 2.71
CA SER A 224 19.59 -13.27 2.69
C SER A 224 19.45 -14.35 3.76
N ILE A 225 19.04 -13.96 4.97
CA ILE A 225 18.76 -14.89 6.07
C ILE A 225 17.59 -15.82 5.73
N ALA A 226 16.50 -15.29 5.18
CA ALA A 226 15.35 -16.11 4.79
C ALA A 226 15.69 -17.13 3.70
N LYS A 227 16.51 -16.74 2.70
CA LYS A 227 17.03 -17.67 1.68
C LYS A 227 17.90 -18.76 2.28
N TYR A 228 18.81 -18.38 3.18
CA TYR A 228 19.66 -19.34 3.87
C TYR A 228 18.83 -20.33 4.69
N ALA A 229 17.83 -19.86 5.44
CA ALA A 229 16.91 -20.71 6.19
C ALA A 229 16.16 -21.70 5.29
N GLN A 230 15.63 -21.24 4.14
CA GLN A 230 14.96 -22.10 3.16
C GLN A 230 15.87 -23.20 2.61
N GLN A 231 17.15 -22.87 2.35
CA GLN A 231 18.13 -23.85 1.88
C GLN A 231 18.42 -24.91 2.95
N SER A 232 18.59 -24.49 4.21
CA SER A 232 18.74 -25.41 5.35
C SER A 232 17.55 -26.35 5.54
N PHE A 233 16.32 -25.91 5.22
CA PHE A 233 15.15 -26.80 5.23
C PHE A 233 15.11 -27.82 4.08
N ALA A 234 15.79 -27.55 2.97
CA ALA A 234 15.83 -28.46 1.82
C ALA A 234 16.90 -29.54 1.97
N GLU A 235 17.96 -29.25 2.71
CA GLU A 235 19.04 -30.17 3.02
C GLU A 235 18.74 -30.84 4.37
N ASP A 236 18.03 -31.98 4.36
CA ASP A 236 17.56 -32.77 5.52
C ASP A 236 18.61 -32.94 6.66
N GLY A 237 18.81 -31.89 7.47
CA GLY A 237 19.64 -31.93 8.67
C GLY A 237 20.71 -30.84 8.83
N THR A 238 20.90 -29.90 7.90
CA THR A 238 21.79 -28.76 8.15
C THR A 238 21.10 -27.79 9.12
N SER A 239 21.40 -27.93 10.42
CA SER A 239 20.91 -27.00 11.43
C SER A 239 21.36 -25.59 11.07
N MET A 240 20.41 -24.66 11.06
CA MET A 240 20.71 -23.23 11.01
C MET A 240 21.67 -22.89 12.16
N ASP A 241 22.60 -21.97 11.92
CA ASP A 241 23.46 -21.43 12.95
C ASP A 241 22.63 -20.91 14.14
N GLU A 242 22.96 -21.36 15.36
CA GLU A 242 22.18 -21.06 16.57
C GLU A 242 22.10 -19.55 16.85
N SER A 243 23.11 -18.77 16.45
CA SER A 243 23.10 -17.31 16.61
C SER A 243 22.09 -16.65 15.67
N ILE A 244 22.04 -17.09 14.40
CA ILE A 244 21.04 -16.60 13.44
C ILE A 244 19.63 -16.99 13.90
N PHE A 245 19.47 -18.24 14.34
CA PHE A 245 18.19 -18.75 14.86
C PHE A 245 17.70 -17.90 16.05
N GLY A 246 18.55 -17.72 17.07
CA GLY A 246 18.22 -16.91 18.24
C GLY A 246 17.94 -15.44 17.89
N THR A 247 18.64 -14.89 16.90
CA THR A 247 18.37 -13.53 16.40
C THR A 247 16.98 -13.43 15.78
N LEU A 248 16.58 -14.38 14.93
CA LEU A 248 15.25 -14.40 14.32
C LEU A 248 14.14 -14.56 15.36
N GLU A 249 14.33 -15.43 16.36
CA GLU A 249 13.38 -15.58 17.47
C GLU A 249 13.27 -14.31 18.32
N SER A 250 14.38 -13.60 18.56
CA SER A 250 14.37 -12.31 19.27
C SER A 250 13.58 -11.21 18.54
N LEU A 251 13.50 -11.34 17.21
CA LEU A 251 12.66 -10.53 16.33
C LEU A 251 11.21 -11.03 16.26
N GLY A 252 10.84 -12.06 17.03
CA GLY A 252 9.50 -12.66 17.04
C GLY A 252 9.17 -13.46 15.78
N LEU A 253 10.17 -13.86 15.00
CA LEU A 253 10.03 -14.68 13.82
C LEU A 253 10.09 -16.17 14.22
N SER A 254 9.58 -17.05 13.36
CA SER A 254 9.53 -18.51 13.63
C SER A 254 10.48 -19.24 12.67
N PRO A 255 11.80 -19.20 12.90
CA PRO A 255 12.80 -19.76 11.98
C PRO A 255 12.73 -21.28 11.80
N SER A 256 12.07 -21.99 12.71
CA SER A 256 11.81 -23.44 12.63
C SER A 256 10.63 -23.81 11.72
N ASN A 257 9.88 -22.84 11.21
CA ASN A 257 8.73 -23.08 10.34
C ASN A 257 9.03 -22.61 8.90
N LYS A 258 8.93 -23.53 7.94
CA LYS A 258 9.17 -23.25 6.52
C LYS A 258 8.24 -22.19 5.95
N ASP A 259 6.93 -22.28 6.19
CA ASP A 259 5.93 -21.31 5.69
C ASP A 259 6.18 -19.90 6.25
N ALA A 260 6.70 -19.84 7.49
CA ALA A 260 7.17 -18.59 8.07
C ALA A 260 8.38 -18.07 7.28
N MET A 261 9.42 -18.85 7.04
CA MET A 261 10.57 -18.36 6.27
C MET A 261 10.23 -17.97 4.83
N ASP A 262 9.28 -18.66 4.20
CA ASP A 262 8.73 -18.29 2.89
C ASP A 262 8.01 -16.93 2.94
N ALA A 263 7.19 -16.69 3.97
CA ALA A 263 6.55 -15.40 4.22
C ALA A 263 7.59 -14.28 4.43
N LEU A 264 8.67 -14.57 5.15
CA LEU A 264 9.73 -13.60 5.45
C LEU A 264 10.48 -13.23 4.19
N LEU A 265 10.80 -14.22 3.36
CA LEU A 265 11.46 -13.99 2.08
C LEU A 265 10.60 -13.13 1.16
N LEU A 266 9.29 -13.38 1.12
CA LEU A 266 8.36 -12.61 0.30
C LEU A 266 8.29 -11.15 0.76
N LEU A 267 8.13 -10.92 2.07
CA LEU A 267 8.15 -9.57 2.67
C LEU A 267 9.46 -8.84 2.37
N ALA A 268 10.60 -9.47 2.68
CA ALA A 268 11.92 -8.87 2.50
C ALA A 268 12.21 -8.57 1.02
N SER A 269 11.80 -9.45 0.10
CA SER A 269 11.95 -9.22 -1.34
C SER A 269 11.09 -8.06 -1.83
N SER A 270 9.87 -7.95 -1.30
CA SER A 270 8.98 -6.84 -1.63
C SER A 270 9.50 -5.49 -1.11
N MET A 271 9.98 -5.45 0.13
CA MET A 271 10.59 -4.25 0.71
C MET A 271 11.81 -3.81 -0.08
N HIS A 272 12.70 -4.76 -0.40
CA HIS A 272 13.91 -4.47 -1.17
C HIS A 272 13.57 -3.90 -2.55
N SER A 273 12.57 -4.47 -3.22
CA SER A 273 12.08 -3.94 -4.51
C SER A 273 11.56 -2.50 -4.38
N ALA A 274 10.79 -2.21 -3.34
CA ALA A 274 10.30 -0.85 -3.07
C ALA A 274 11.44 0.14 -2.81
N MET A 275 12.45 -0.24 -2.02
CA MET A 275 13.59 0.62 -1.67
C MET A 275 14.61 0.79 -2.80
N SER A 276 14.75 -0.19 -3.69
CA SER A 276 15.69 -0.12 -4.82
C SER A 276 15.29 0.91 -5.89
N LYS A 277 14.00 1.27 -5.93
CA LYS A 277 13.49 2.33 -6.79
C LYS A 277 13.93 3.65 -6.18
N LYS A 278 14.92 4.29 -6.79
CA LYS A 278 15.34 5.63 -6.35
C LYS A 278 14.10 6.54 -6.34
N PRO A 279 13.84 7.28 -5.25
CA PRO A 279 12.81 8.31 -5.28
C PRO A 279 13.17 9.22 -6.43
N HIS A 280 12.20 9.39 -7.33
CA HIS A 280 12.42 10.16 -8.54
C HIS A 280 12.54 11.62 -8.11
N GLN A 281 13.77 12.10 -7.87
CA GLN A 281 14.08 13.51 -7.64
C GLN A 281 13.98 14.28 -8.97
N GLY A 282 12.94 14.00 -9.76
CA GLY A 282 12.58 14.90 -10.84
C GLY A 282 12.26 16.22 -10.15
N SER A 283 13.12 17.23 -10.33
CA SER A 283 12.65 18.60 -10.22
C SER A 283 11.38 18.64 -11.04
N PHE A 284 10.26 19.00 -10.42
CA PHE A 284 9.06 19.38 -11.17
C PHE A 284 9.38 20.68 -11.90
N ASP A 285 10.30 20.61 -12.86
CA ASP A 285 10.53 21.68 -13.79
C ASP A 285 9.26 21.75 -14.62
N ASN A 286 8.59 22.90 -14.49
CA ASN A 286 7.33 23.25 -15.10
C ASN A 286 7.39 23.08 -16.62
N HIS A 287 7.26 21.85 -17.11
CA HIS A 287 7.07 21.63 -18.52
C HIS A 287 5.69 22.16 -18.88
N GLU A 288 5.70 23.29 -19.60
CA GLU A 288 4.54 23.90 -20.21
C GLU A 288 3.75 22.82 -20.95
N TYR A 289 2.60 22.47 -20.39
CA TYR A 289 1.64 21.60 -21.04
C TYR A 289 1.13 22.36 -22.27
N ALA A 290 1.58 21.96 -23.46
CA ALA A 290 1.05 22.48 -24.72
C ALA A 290 -0.45 22.16 -24.76
N GLY A 291 -1.27 23.20 -24.63
CA GLY A 291 -2.72 23.08 -24.49
C GLY A 291 -3.32 22.37 -25.69
N SER A 292 -3.81 21.15 -25.48
CA SER A 292 -4.88 20.58 -26.30
C SER A 292 -6.20 21.03 -25.66
N ASP A 293 -6.96 21.85 -26.38
CA ASP A 293 -8.33 22.23 -26.05
C ASP A 293 -9.22 20.98 -26.08
N ASP A 294 -9.36 20.31 -24.94
CA ASP A 294 -10.42 19.32 -24.71
C ASP A 294 -11.56 20.01 -23.97
N SER A 295 -12.34 20.80 -24.71
CA SER A 295 -13.63 21.34 -24.27
C SER A 295 -14.72 20.30 -24.49
N ASP A 296 -14.75 19.23 -23.70
CA ASP A 296 -15.89 18.30 -23.63
C ASP A 296 -15.92 17.59 -22.27
N TYR A 297 -16.36 18.31 -21.24
CA TYR A 297 -16.90 17.74 -19.99
C TYR A 297 -17.91 18.71 -19.35
#